data_AF-A0A8J3DF48-F1
#
_entry.id   AF-A0A8J3DF48-F1
#
_cell.length_a   1.000
_cell.length_b   1.000
_cell.length_c   1.000
_cell.angle_alpha   90.00
_cell.angle_beta   90.00
_cell.angle_gamma   90.00
#
_symmetry.space_group_name_H-M   'P 1'
#
loop_
_entity.id
_entity.type
_entity.pdbx_description
1 polymer ?
#
loop_
_entity_poly.entity_id
_entity_poly.type
_entity_poly.pdbx_seq_one_letter_code
_entity_poly.pdbx_strand_id
1 'polypeptide(L)'
;MPNKLINLAALAVFAVSLPTTASAVNIVWNGLAGDDLYATDGNWVGGVAPSNNDYADTAVFNSTATPSEITYGSRKVAHLLFETAGWTLSGGHFNGLGSFESHGAGTNSIIQGASGSAFTVNQNYNPTWTIGDGNTLFVSGYYQNSKIVTLTGGGTLSLGSAVSGFGSLGFILEDVTVRTSVSQIFSASGGTTTLTNIASAVQLQTTIAAAEAMIGSKILDGLGNGLEVTDIGGGYVEVSPTSIPEPSMIALMFGVTVLGVTLTRRRLSCRR
;
A
#
# COMPACT_ATOMS: atom_id res chain seq x y z
N MET A 1 -42.22 -7.31 -73.55
CA MET A 1 -42.39 -6.72 -72.21
C MET A 1 -41.22 -7.23 -71.36
N PRO A 2 -40.36 -6.37 -70.80
CA PRO A 2 -39.13 -6.81 -70.13
C PRO A 2 -39.39 -7.13 -68.66
N ASN A 3 -38.93 -8.31 -68.23
CA ASN A 3 -38.94 -8.76 -66.85
C ASN A 3 -37.95 -7.93 -66.02
N LYS A 4 -38.46 -7.17 -65.05
CA LYS A 4 -37.63 -6.46 -64.07
C LYS A 4 -37.20 -7.45 -62.97
N LEU A 5 -35.92 -7.79 -62.98
CA LEU A 5 -35.24 -8.48 -61.88
C LEU A 5 -35.18 -7.54 -60.66
N ILE A 6 -35.82 -7.95 -59.57
CA ILE A 6 -35.74 -7.29 -58.28
C ILE A 6 -34.50 -7.83 -57.58
N ASN A 7 -33.43 -7.02 -57.54
CA ASN A 7 -32.24 -7.32 -56.76
C ASN A 7 -32.55 -7.17 -55.27
N LEU A 8 -32.55 -8.29 -54.55
CA LEU A 8 -32.65 -8.35 -53.11
C LEU A 8 -31.29 -7.96 -52.52
N ALA A 9 -31.14 -6.71 -52.06
CA ALA A 9 -29.95 -6.28 -51.35
C ALA A 9 -29.96 -6.90 -49.94
N ALA A 10 -29.05 -7.84 -49.70
CA ALA A 10 -28.83 -8.41 -48.37
C ALA A 10 -28.22 -7.34 -47.46
N LEU A 11 -28.98 -6.89 -46.47
CA LEU A 11 -28.50 -6.02 -45.40
C LEU A 11 -27.64 -6.86 -44.45
N ALA A 12 -26.32 -6.82 -44.62
CA ALA A 12 -25.39 -7.43 -43.69
C ALA A 12 -25.37 -6.62 -42.39
N VAL A 13 -26.08 -7.09 -41.36
CA VAL A 13 -25.99 -6.54 -40.00
C VAL A 13 -24.63 -6.98 -39.43
N PHE A 14 -23.64 -6.09 -39.49
CA PHE A 14 -22.40 -6.23 -38.75
C PHE A 14 -22.72 -6.04 -37.26
N ALA A 15 -22.88 -7.13 -36.52
CA ALA A 15 -22.89 -7.10 -35.07
C ALA A 15 -21.48 -6.71 -34.60
N VAL A 16 -21.26 -5.42 -34.36
CA VAL A 16 -20.06 -4.93 -33.68
C VAL A 16 -20.15 -5.45 -32.25
N SER A 17 -19.45 -6.55 -31.97
CA SER A 17 -19.20 -6.99 -30.60
C SER A 17 -18.36 -5.90 -29.92
N LEU A 18 -19.04 -5.01 -29.20
CA LEU A 18 -18.36 -4.08 -28.30
C LEU A 18 -17.58 -4.93 -27.30
N PRO A 19 -16.27 -4.71 -27.11
CA PRO A 19 -15.55 -5.37 -26.04
C PRO A 19 -16.20 -4.97 -24.71
N THR A 20 -16.91 -5.90 -24.08
CA THR A 20 -17.32 -5.74 -22.69
C THR A 20 -16.05 -5.77 -21.88
N THR A 21 -15.58 -4.61 -21.43
CA THR A 21 -14.59 -4.55 -20.37
C THR A 21 -15.21 -5.27 -19.17
N ALA A 22 -14.69 -6.43 -18.81
CA ALA A 22 -15.07 -7.09 -17.58
C ALA A 22 -14.79 -6.11 -16.43
N SER A 23 -15.86 -5.61 -15.80
CA SER A 23 -15.72 -4.80 -14.59
C SER A 23 -15.36 -5.75 -13.47
N ALA A 24 -14.43 -5.35 -12.61
CA ALA A 24 -14.18 -6.06 -11.38
C ALA A 24 -15.49 -6.16 -10.57
N VAL A 25 -15.90 -7.36 -10.16
CA VAL A 25 -17.09 -7.55 -9.30
C VAL A 25 -16.64 -7.66 -7.86
N ASN A 26 -17.28 -6.88 -6.97
CA ASN A 26 -17.06 -7.00 -5.54
C ASN A 26 -17.84 -8.22 -5.00
N ILE A 27 -17.13 -9.19 -4.46
CA ILE A 27 -17.71 -10.37 -3.83
C ILE A 27 -17.39 -10.33 -2.34
N VAL A 28 -18.44 -10.26 -1.53
CA VAL A 28 -18.34 -10.00 -0.09
C VAL A 28 -18.30 -11.30 0.69
N TRP A 29 -17.34 -11.45 1.60
CA TRP A 29 -17.26 -12.56 2.55
C TRP A 29 -18.36 -12.45 3.61
N ASN A 30 -19.10 -13.54 3.83
CA ASN A 30 -20.11 -13.66 4.89
C ASN A 30 -19.80 -14.77 5.91
N GLY A 31 -18.90 -15.71 5.59
CA GLY A 31 -18.49 -16.80 6.49
C GLY A 31 -19.61 -17.76 6.93
N LEU A 32 -20.70 -17.88 6.15
CA LEU A 32 -21.90 -18.62 6.58
C LEU A 32 -21.89 -20.12 6.22
N ALA A 33 -20.87 -20.66 5.54
CA ALA A 33 -20.84 -22.06 5.10
C ALA A 33 -20.53 -23.08 6.21
N GLY A 34 -20.15 -22.63 7.41
CA GLY A 34 -19.72 -23.50 8.50
C GLY A 34 -18.25 -23.95 8.42
N ASP A 35 -17.47 -23.36 7.51
CA ASP A 35 -16.01 -23.46 7.45
C ASP A 35 -15.42 -22.06 7.16
N ASP A 36 -14.09 -21.90 7.32
CA ASP A 36 -13.37 -20.66 7.00
C ASP A 36 -12.56 -20.77 5.69
N LEU A 37 -13.02 -21.57 4.72
CA LEU A 37 -12.31 -21.78 3.47
C LEU A 37 -12.69 -20.71 2.45
N TYR A 38 -11.69 -19.97 1.96
CA TYR A 38 -11.85 -18.95 0.91
C TYR A 38 -12.58 -19.50 -0.34
N ALA A 39 -12.34 -20.79 -0.63
CA ALA A 39 -12.85 -21.49 -1.79
C ALA A 39 -14.34 -21.84 -1.73
N THR A 40 -14.93 -21.85 -0.53
CA THR A 40 -16.28 -22.36 -0.32
C THR A 40 -17.29 -21.30 -0.70
N ASP A 41 -18.08 -21.57 -1.75
CA ASP A 41 -19.11 -20.68 -2.28
C ASP A 41 -20.08 -20.14 -1.22
N GLY A 42 -20.46 -20.98 -0.26
CA GLY A 42 -21.37 -20.61 0.83
C GLY A 42 -20.83 -19.53 1.77
N ASN A 43 -19.52 -19.24 1.76
CA ASN A 43 -18.90 -18.17 2.55
C ASN A 43 -18.93 -16.81 1.86
N TRP A 44 -19.54 -16.71 0.69
CA TRP A 44 -19.63 -15.47 -0.08
C TRP A 44 -21.09 -15.07 -0.30
N VAL A 45 -21.36 -13.77 -0.24
CA VAL A 45 -22.67 -13.21 -0.57
C VAL A 45 -23.02 -13.59 -2.02
N GLY A 46 -24.21 -14.17 -2.20
CA GLY A 46 -24.64 -14.71 -3.49
C GLY A 46 -24.27 -16.16 -3.74
N GLY A 47 -23.52 -16.80 -2.83
CA GLY A 47 -23.18 -18.22 -2.91
C GLY A 47 -22.20 -18.54 -4.03
N VAL A 48 -21.28 -17.62 -4.34
CA VAL A 48 -20.26 -17.78 -5.38
C VAL A 48 -18.96 -17.15 -4.89
N ALA A 49 -17.89 -17.94 -4.80
CA ALA A 49 -16.57 -17.44 -4.45
C ALA A 49 -15.91 -16.64 -5.60
N PRO A 50 -14.97 -15.73 -5.30
CA PRO A 50 -14.12 -15.09 -6.29
C PRO A 50 -13.50 -16.09 -7.26
N SER A 51 -13.66 -15.77 -8.55
CA SER A 51 -13.05 -16.46 -9.66
C SER A 51 -11.55 -16.50 -9.46
N ASN A 52 -10.94 -17.66 -9.71
CA ASN A 52 -9.50 -17.84 -9.59
C ASN A 52 -8.74 -17.24 -10.79
N ASN A 53 -8.80 -15.92 -10.97
CA ASN A 53 -8.12 -15.19 -12.04
C ASN A 53 -7.64 -13.79 -11.58
N ASP A 54 -6.75 -13.18 -12.35
CA ASP A 54 -6.02 -11.96 -11.94
C ASP A 54 -6.75 -10.65 -12.32
N TYR A 55 -7.97 -10.74 -12.88
CA TYR A 55 -8.59 -9.61 -13.59
C TYR A 55 -10.07 -9.34 -13.25
N ALA A 56 -10.78 -10.29 -12.65
CA ALA A 56 -12.25 -10.25 -12.64
C ALA A 56 -12.88 -9.82 -11.31
N ASP A 57 -12.29 -10.14 -10.16
CA ASP A 57 -13.01 -10.01 -8.89
C ASP A 57 -12.20 -9.25 -7.84
N THR A 58 -12.94 -8.53 -7.00
CA THR A 58 -12.47 -7.95 -5.73
C THR A 58 -13.05 -8.79 -4.60
N ALA A 59 -12.20 -9.38 -3.78
CA ALA A 59 -12.65 -10.02 -2.54
C ALA A 59 -12.75 -8.99 -1.43
N VAL A 60 -13.95 -8.84 -0.88
CA VAL A 60 -14.29 -7.82 0.11
C VAL A 60 -14.57 -8.47 1.46
N PHE A 61 -13.88 -8.01 2.50
CA PHE A 61 -14.06 -8.42 3.88
C PHE A 61 -14.53 -7.20 4.68
N ASN A 62 -15.76 -7.24 5.19
CA ASN A 62 -16.39 -6.09 5.82
C ASN A 62 -17.18 -6.47 7.09
N SER A 63 -17.87 -5.50 7.67
CA SER A 63 -18.60 -5.67 8.94
C SER A 63 -19.81 -6.63 8.88
N THR A 64 -20.14 -7.21 7.72
CA THR A 64 -21.25 -8.18 7.62
C THR A 64 -20.92 -9.54 8.24
N ALA A 65 -19.63 -9.84 8.43
CA ALA A 65 -19.14 -11.01 9.13
C ALA A 65 -18.20 -10.62 10.29
N THR A 66 -18.09 -11.50 11.27
CA THR A 66 -17.10 -11.33 12.35
C THR A 66 -15.71 -11.63 11.77
N PRO A 67 -14.71 -10.77 11.98
CA PRO A 67 -13.35 -11.05 11.53
C PRO A 67 -12.85 -12.41 12.03
N SER A 68 -12.36 -13.23 11.11
CA SER A 68 -11.84 -14.57 11.38
C SER A 68 -10.54 -14.83 10.63
N GLU A 69 -9.91 -15.97 10.93
CA GLU A 69 -8.83 -16.51 10.12
C GLU A 69 -9.43 -17.29 8.94
N ILE A 70 -9.19 -16.80 7.73
CA ILE A 70 -9.70 -17.38 6.48
C ILE A 70 -8.55 -18.13 5.83
N THR A 71 -8.72 -19.44 5.72
CA THR A 71 -7.75 -20.28 5.02
C THR A 71 -7.97 -20.18 3.52
N TYR A 72 -6.96 -19.68 2.81
CA TYR A 72 -6.94 -19.63 1.36
C TYR A 72 -5.85 -20.57 0.82
N GLY A 73 -6.10 -21.17 -0.35
CA GLY A 73 -5.11 -21.95 -1.07
C GLY A 73 -4.27 -21.10 -2.02
N SER A 74 -3.72 -21.73 -3.07
CA SER A 74 -3.21 -21.00 -4.23
C SER A 74 -4.39 -20.32 -4.95
N ARG A 75 -4.47 -19.00 -4.87
CA ARG A 75 -5.58 -18.21 -5.44
C ARG A 75 -5.07 -17.04 -6.27
N LYS A 76 -5.95 -16.55 -7.11
CA LYS A 76 -5.81 -15.38 -7.95
C LYS A 76 -7.06 -14.53 -7.74
N VAL A 77 -6.86 -13.25 -7.51
CA VAL A 77 -7.91 -12.24 -7.34
C VAL A 77 -7.32 -10.92 -7.79
N ALA A 78 -8.12 -10.08 -8.45
CA ALA A 78 -7.62 -8.81 -8.95
C ALA A 78 -7.35 -7.84 -7.78
N HIS A 79 -8.25 -7.82 -6.80
CA HIS A 79 -8.21 -6.86 -5.70
C HIS A 79 -8.60 -7.52 -4.36
N LEU A 80 -7.96 -7.08 -3.29
CA LEU A 80 -8.36 -7.40 -1.90
C LEU A 80 -8.75 -6.11 -1.21
N LEU A 81 -9.91 -6.12 -0.55
CA LEU A 81 -10.41 -5.00 0.23
C LEU A 81 -10.82 -5.47 1.62
N PHE A 82 -10.10 -5.02 2.65
CA PHE A 82 -10.56 -5.09 4.03
C PHE A 82 -11.21 -3.76 4.40
N GLU A 83 -12.54 -3.70 4.50
CA GLU A 83 -13.27 -2.50 4.94
C GLU A 83 -13.18 -2.30 6.46
N THR A 84 -12.87 -3.37 7.20
CA THR A 84 -12.67 -3.36 8.65
C THR A 84 -11.35 -4.04 9.03
N ALA A 85 -10.91 -3.84 10.27
CA ALA A 85 -9.73 -4.52 10.82
C ALA A 85 -10.08 -5.88 11.47
N GLY A 86 -9.05 -6.68 11.73
CA GLY A 86 -9.14 -7.96 12.44
C GLY A 86 -9.12 -9.20 11.55
N TRP A 87 -9.05 -9.03 10.24
CA TRP A 87 -9.05 -10.15 9.29
C TRP A 87 -7.67 -10.80 9.20
N THR A 88 -7.64 -12.12 9.12
CA THR A 88 -6.41 -12.85 8.80
C THR A 88 -6.67 -13.75 7.60
N LEU A 89 -5.92 -13.56 6.52
CA LEU A 89 -5.86 -14.52 5.43
C LEU A 89 -4.63 -15.41 5.65
N SER A 90 -4.81 -16.72 5.77
CA SER A 90 -3.71 -17.67 6.02
C SER A 90 -3.70 -18.89 5.10
N GLY A 91 -2.57 -19.59 5.04
CA GLY A 91 -2.48 -20.93 4.44
C GLY A 91 -2.10 -20.98 2.95
N GLY A 92 -2.11 -19.85 2.25
CA GLY A 92 -1.94 -19.82 0.78
C GLY A 92 -1.01 -18.74 0.25
N HIS A 93 -1.08 -18.53 -1.07
CA HIS A 93 -0.46 -17.39 -1.75
C HIS A 93 -1.42 -16.85 -2.81
N PHE A 94 -1.45 -15.53 -2.95
CA PHE A 94 -2.06 -14.88 -4.11
C PHE A 94 -0.99 -14.73 -5.19
N ASN A 95 -1.32 -15.15 -6.42
CA ASN A 95 -0.46 -14.93 -7.59
C ASN A 95 -1.08 -13.82 -8.43
N GLY A 96 -0.48 -12.64 -8.43
CA GLY A 96 -0.96 -11.55 -9.29
C GLY A 96 -2.02 -10.66 -8.65
N LEU A 97 -1.88 -10.33 -7.36
CA LEU A 97 -2.75 -9.30 -6.77
C LEU A 97 -2.46 -7.93 -7.39
N GLY A 98 -3.51 -7.29 -7.90
CA GLY A 98 -3.55 -5.96 -8.54
C GLY A 98 -3.45 -4.81 -7.58
N SER A 99 -4.48 -4.63 -6.76
CA SER A 99 -4.48 -3.64 -5.70
C SER A 99 -4.87 -4.26 -4.37
N PHE A 100 -4.56 -3.52 -3.33
CA PHE A 100 -4.84 -3.90 -1.96
C PHE A 100 -5.34 -2.68 -1.22
N GLU A 101 -6.45 -2.82 -0.51
CA GLU A 101 -7.00 -1.79 0.35
C GLU A 101 -7.28 -2.36 1.73
N SER A 102 -6.82 -1.68 2.77
CA SER A 102 -7.04 -2.11 4.15
C SER A 102 -7.41 -0.94 5.03
N HIS A 103 -8.62 -0.99 5.58
CA HIS A 103 -9.24 0.04 6.38
C HIS A 103 -9.59 -0.47 7.79
N GLY A 104 -10.02 0.46 8.65
CA GLY A 104 -10.39 0.19 10.05
C GLY A 104 -9.21 0.26 11.02
N ALA A 105 -9.48 0.73 12.24
CA ALA A 105 -8.46 0.80 13.29
C ALA A 105 -8.11 -0.61 13.78
N GLY A 106 -6.83 -0.99 13.70
CA GLY A 106 -6.35 -2.31 14.14
C GLY A 106 -5.37 -2.94 13.16
N THR A 107 -5.47 -4.27 12.98
CA THR A 107 -4.56 -5.02 12.12
C THR A 107 -5.33 -5.98 11.23
N ASN A 108 -4.99 -5.99 9.94
CA ASN A 108 -5.30 -7.06 9.01
C ASN A 108 -4.02 -7.81 8.66
N SER A 109 -4.10 -9.13 8.51
CA SER A 109 -2.93 -9.99 8.33
C SER A 109 -3.03 -10.84 7.07
N ILE A 110 -1.93 -10.93 6.33
CA ILE A 110 -1.71 -11.93 5.28
C ILE A 110 -0.55 -12.80 5.72
N ILE A 111 -0.86 -14.05 6.07
CA ILE A 111 0.08 -15.02 6.60
C ILE A 111 0.31 -16.10 5.56
N GLN A 112 1.55 -16.21 5.09
CA GLN A 112 1.95 -17.31 4.20
C GLN A 112 1.74 -18.67 4.87
N GLY A 113 1.24 -19.63 4.08
CA GLY A 113 1.20 -21.03 4.48
C GLY A 113 2.59 -21.68 4.55
N ALA A 114 2.68 -22.82 5.24
CA ALA A 114 3.93 -23.58 5.45
C ALA A 114 4.64 -24.04 4.16
N SER A 115 3.97 -23.97 3.00
CA SER A 115 4.53 -24.33 1.69
C SER A 115 5.52 -23.30 1.12
N GLY A 116 5.85 -22.23 1.85
CA GLY A 116 6.95 -21.31 1.52
C GLY A 116 6.73 -20.49 0.24
N SER A 117 5.51 -20.51 -0.31
CA SER A 117 5.17 -19.68 -1.46
C SER A 117 4.82 -18.28 -0.96
N ALA A 118 5.67 -17.33 -1.30
CA ALA A 118 5.49 -15.98 -0.81
C ALA A 118 4.25 -15.31 -1.42
N PHE A 119 3.61 -14.44 -0.62
CA PHE A 119 2.57 -13.56 -1.17
C PHE A 119 3.18 -12.77 -2.32
N THR A 120 2.64 -12.95 -3.53
CA THR A 120 3.30 -12.53 -4.77
C THR A 120 2.47 -11.50 -5.50
N VAL A 121 3.03 -10.31 -5.66
CA VAL A 121 2.48 -9.35 -6.62
C VAL A 121 3.12 -9.59 -7.98
N ASN A 122 2.32 -10.15 -8.89
CA ASN A 122 2.70 -10.50 -10.25
C ASN A 122 1.70 -9.89 -11.23
N GLN A 123 1.79 -8.58 -11.40
CA GLN A 123 0.92 -7.83 -12.29
C GLN A 123 1.71 -7.21 -13.43
N ASN A 124 1.07 -6.97 -14.56
CA ASN A 124 1.71 -6.32 -15.71
C ASN A 124 1.93 -4.82 -15.51
N TYR A 125 1.51 -4.27 -14.37
CA TYR A 125 1.57 -2.85 -14.02
C TYR A 125 2.07 -2.64 -12.58
N ASN A 126 2.44 -1.39 -12.24
CA ASN A 126 2.83 -1.00 -10.89
C ASN A 126 1.58 -0.89 -10.01
N PRO A 127 1.44 -1.73 -8.96
CA PRO A 127 0.27 -1.73 -8.10
C PRO A 127 0.27 -0.52 -7.14
N THR A 128 -0.92 -0.08 -6.76
CA THR A 128 -1.12 0.86 -5.64
C THR A 128 -1.83 0.13 -4.52
N TRP A 129 -1.30 0.24 -3.31
CA TRP A 129 -1.92 -0.27 -2.09
C TRP A 129 -2.25 0.88 -1.15
N THR A 130 -3.47 0.85 -0.62
CA THR A 130 -3.95 1.84 0.35
C THR A 130 -4.09 1.17 1.71
N ILE A 131 -3.40 1.69 2.72
CA ILE A 131 -3.52 1.27 4.10
C ILE A 131 -4.03 2.48 4.86
N GLY A 132 -5.30 2.45 5.26
CA GLY A 132 -5.96 3.57 5.92
C GLY A 132 -5.33 3.93 7.26
N ASP A 133 -5.48 5.20 7.64
CA ASP A 133 -5.02 5.73 8.92
C ASP A 133 -5.53 4.88 10.11
N GLY A 134 -4.67 4.71 11.11
CA GLY A 134 -4.90 3.84 12.27
C GLY A 134 -4.90 2.34 11.96
N ASN A 135 -4.70 1.91 10.71
CA ASN A 135 -4.61 0.50 10.32
C ASN A 135 -3.17 0.01 10.16
N THR A 136 -2.98 -1.27 10.41
CA THR A 136 -1.76 -2.01 10.07
C THR A 136 -2.10 -3.17 9.14
N LEU A 137 -1.48 -3.20 7.96
CA LEU A 137 -1.41 -4.41 7.17
C LEU A 137 -0.16 -5.19 7.55
N PHE A 138 -0.32 -6.34 8.19
CA PHE A 138 0.78 -7.28 8.42
C PHE A 138 0.91 -8.27 7.27
N VAL A 139 2.12 -8.43 6.73
CA VAL A 139 2.45 -9.43 5.71
C VAL A 139 3.63 -10.26 6.19
N SER A 140 3.42 -11.55 6.46
CA SER A 140 4.46 -12.40 7.07
C SER A 140 5.66 -12.64 6.15
N GLY A 141 5.44 -12.60 4.83
CA GLY A 141 6.50 -12.41 3.87
C GLY A 141 5.98 -12.00 2.52
N TYR A 142 6.86 -11.39 1.73
CA TYR A 142 6.46 -10.72 0.52
C TYR A 142 7.46 -10.96 -0.61
N TYR A 143 6.94 -11.30 -1.79
CA TYR A 143 7.70 -11.46 -3.01
C TYR A 143 7.20 -10.51 -4.09
N GLN A 144 8.13 -9.73 -4.63
CA GLN A 144 7.89 -8.79 -5.72
C GLN A 144 8.53 -9.30 -7.03
N ASN A 145 7.75 -9.30 -8.10
CA ASN A 145 8.24 -9.65 -9.43
C ASN A 145 8.44 -8.39 -10.30
N SER A 146 9.62 -7.77 -10.24
CA SER A 146 10.03 -6.65 -11.11
C SER A 146 9.05 -5.47 -11.10
N LYS A 147 8.54 -5.06 -9.93
CA LYS A 147 7.58 -3.96 -9.79
C LYS A 147 7.94 -3.06 -8.62
N ILE A 148 7.55 -1.80 -8.78
CA ILE A 148 7.53 -0.81 -7.72
C ILE A 148 6.08 -0.69 -7.27
N VAL A 149 5.86 -0.80 -5.96
CA VAL A 149 4.53 -0.68 -5.34
C VAL A 149 4.39 0.70 -4.73
N THR A 150 3.33 1.42 -5.07
CA THR A 150 2.98 2.67 -4.40
C THR A 150 2.12 2.36 -3.17
N LEU A 151 2.50 2.90 -2.01
CA LEU A 151 1.79 2.74 -0.75
C LEU A 151 1.21 4.09 -0.32
N THR A 152 -0.08 4.13 0.02
CA THR A 152 -0.81 5.35 0.43
C THR A 152 -1.72 5.11 1.65
N GLY A 153 -2.27 6.17 2.25
CA GLY A 153 -3.47 6.09 3.10
C GLY A 153 -3.33 6.41 4.59
N GLY A 154 -2.13 6.70 5.08
CA GLY A 154 -1.81 7.12 6.44
C GLY A 154 -1.47 5.98 7.41
N GLY A 155 -1.69 4.72 7.01
CA GLY A 155 -1.47 3.55 7.85
C GLY A 155 -0.05 2.98 7.83
N THR A 156 0.08 1.74 8.32
CA THR A 156 1.36 1.02 8.39
C THR A 156 1.35 -0.29 7.60
N LEU A 157 2.32 -0.48 6.71
CA LEU A 157 2.68 -1.81 6.19
C LEU A 157 3.73 -2.43 7.11
N SER A 158 3.37 -3.52 7.80
CA SER A 158 4.29 -4.27 8.67
C SER A 158 4.74 -5.56 7.99
N LEU A 159 6.04 -5.70 7.75
CA LEU A 159 6.66 -6.84 7.10
C LEU A 159 7.32 -7.77 8.12
N GLY A 160 6.91 -9.04 8.14
CA GLY A 160 7.49 -10.07 9.01
C GLY A 160 8.85 -10.60 8.55
N SER A 161 9.26 -10.28 7.33
CA SER A 161 10.55 -10.65 6.75
C SER A 161 10.98 -9.64 5.68
N ALA A 162 12.25 -9.70 5.26
CA ALA A 162 12.71 -8.91 4.13
C ALA A 162 11.94 -9.29 2.85
N VAL A 163 11.55 -8.29 2.07
CA VAL A 163 10.97 -8.46 0.74
C VAL A 163 12.01 -9.13 -0.16
N SER A 164 11.59 -10.22 -0.79
CA SER A 164 12.36 -10.96 -1.78
C SER A 164 11.78 -10.72 -3.17
N GLY A 165 12.52 -11.09 -4.22
CA GLY A 165 12.06 -10.87 -5.57
C GLY A 165 13.17 -10.89 -6.61
N PHE A 166 12.80 -10.55 -7.83
CA PHE A 166 13.72 -10.32 -8.94
C PHE A 166 13.36 -9.07 -9.73
N GLY A 167 14.32 -8.55 -10.49
CA GLY A 167 14.18 -7.31 -11.25
C GLY A 167 14.16 -6.05 -10.37
N SER A 168 13.53 -4.99 -10.86
CA SER A 168 13.38 -3.74 -10.10
C SER A 168 12.38 -3.95 -8.98
N LEU A 169 12.86 -3.95 -7.74
CA LEU A 169 12.04 -4.03 -6.54
C LEU A 169 11.92 -2.63 -5.94
N GLY A 170 10.76 -2.30 -5.38
CA GLY A 170 10.70 -1.05 -4.64
C GLY A 170 9.35 -0.68 -4.07
N PHE A 171 9.41 0.31 -3.19
CA PHE A 171 8.26 1.01 -2.66
C PHE A 171 8.35 2.50 -2.96
N ILE A 172 7.23 3.11 -3.32
CA ILE A 172 7.02 4.56 -3.26
C ILE A 172 6.05 4.83 -2.13
N LEU A 173 6.44 5.63 -1.15
CA LEU A 173 5.63 5.92 0.03
C LEU A 173 5.00 7.30 -0.09
N GLU A 174 3.69 7.34 -0.28
CA GLU A 174 2.86 8.54 -0.34
C GLU A 174 1.91 8.54 0.86
N ASP A 175 2.41 8.94 2.04
CA ASP A 175 1.67 8.94 3.31
C ASP A 175 1.45 7.53 3.87
N VAL A 176 2.53 6.77 4.09
CA VAL A 176 2.51 5.45 4.74
C VAL A 176 3.79 5.22 5.53
N THR A 177 3.70 4.50 6.64
CA THR A 177 4.85 3.91 7.33
C THR A 177 5.10 2.48 6.86
N VAL A 178 6.32 2.16 6.43
CA VAL A 178 6.76 0.76 6.25
C VAL A 178 7.60 0.36 7.46
N ARG A 179 7.12 -0.63 8.22
CA ARG A 179 7.83 -1.22 9.36
C ARG A 179 8.31 -2.62 9.01
N THR A 180 9.53 -2.98 9.39
CA THR A 180 10.03 -4.34 9.22
C THR A 180 10.80 -4.84 10.45
N SER A 181 10.61 -6.11 10.81
CA SER A 181 11.31 -6.78 11.91
C SER A 181 12.70 -7.32 11.52
N VAL A 182 13.26 -6.82 10.43
CA VAL A 182 14.62 -7.12 9.99
C VAL A 182 15.38 -5.82 9.76
N SER A 183 16.70 -5.92 9.64
CA SER A 183 17.57 -4.74 9.52
C SER A 183 17.45 -4.00 8.18
N GLN A 184 16.76 -4.55 7.19
CA GLN A 184 16.57 -3.93 5.87
C GLN A 184 15.26 -4.40 5.23
N ILE A 185 14.62 -3.54 4.41
CA ILE A 185 13.35 -3.88 3.75
C ILE A 185 13.53 -4.99 2.70
N PHE A 186 14.63 -5.00 1.94
CA PHE A 186 14.85 -5.94 0.83
C PHE A 186 16.04 -6.87 1.09
N SER A 187 15.94 -8.13 0.67
CA SER A 187 16.85 -9.19 1.15
C SER A 187 18.31 -9.14 0.65
N ALA A 188 18.60 -8.62 -0.56
CA ALA A 188 19.99 -8.32 -0.98
C ALA A 188 20.14 -7.65 -2.37
N SER A 189 19.20 -7.81 -3.31
CA SER A 189 19.47 -7.64 -4.76
C SER A 189 18.93 -6.37 -5.44
N GLY A 190 18.72 -5.27 -4.71
CA GLY A 190 18.55 -3.94 -5.35
C GLY A 190 17.21 -3.24 -5.18
N GLY A 191 16.41 -3.64 -4.19
CA GLY A 191 15.20 -2.88 -3.87
C GLY A 191 15.48 -1.54 -3.20
N THR A 192 14.64 -0.56 -3.50
CA THR A 192 14.67 0.78 -2.88
C THR A 192 13.31 1.17 -2.32
N THR A 193 13.32 2.02 -1.31
CA THR A 193 12.12 2.66 -0.76
C THR A 193 12.27 4.16 -0.90
N THR A 194 11.38 4.78 -1.66
CA THR A 194 11.40 6.23 -1.93
C THR A 194 10.30 6.91 -1.14
N LEU A 195 10.65 7.91 -0.33
CA LEU A 195 9.71 8.66 0.48
C LEU A 195 9.32 9.93 -0.28
N THR A 196 8.07 10.03 -0.72
CA THR A 196 7.56 11.13 -1.57
C THR A 196 6.54 12.02 -0.85
N ASN A 197 6.34 11.81 0.45
CA ASN A 197 5.46 12.61 1.31
C ASN A 197 6.11 12.79 2.69
N ILE A 198 5.93 13.96 3.32
CA ILE A 198 6.49 14.29 4.64
C ILE A 198 5.99 13.35 5.75
N ALA A 199 4.79 12.79 5.59
CA ALA A 199 4.20 11.85 6.54
C ALA A 199 4.69 10.40 6.33
N SER A 200 5.43 10.12 5.25
CA SER A 200 5.97 8.80 4.98
C SER A 200 7.14 8.48 5.90
N ALA A 201 7.27 7.22 6.32
CA ALA A 201 8.37 6.78 7.16
C ALA A 201 8.79 5.34 6.87
N VAL A 202 10.04 5.03 7.19
CA VAL A 202 10.59 3.67 7.19
C VAL A 202 11.09 3.35 8.59
N GLN A 203 10.56 2.29 9.20
CA GLN A 203 10.95 1.83 10.53
C GLN A 203 11.65 0.48 10.43
N LEU A 204 12.94 0.47 10.78
CA LEU A 204 13.83 -0.68 10.66
C LEU A 204 14.25 -1.17 12.04
N GLN A 205 14.29 -2.49 12.24
CA GLN A 205 14.87 -3.06 13.45
C GLN A 205 16.41 -3.11 13.33
N THR A 206 17.07 -1.99 13.64
CA THR A 206 18.50 -1.77 13.40
C THR A 206 19.06 -0.65 14.28
N THR A 207 20.31 -0.23 14.05
CA THR A 207 20.95 0.92 14.72
C THR A 207 20.89 2.17 13.85
N ILE A 208 21.03 3.37 14.46
CA ILE A 208 21.06 4.65 13.72
C ILE A 208 22.11 4.60 12.62
N ALA A 209 23.36 4.22 12.95
CA ALA A 209 24.45 4.18 11.98
C ALA A 209 24.18 3.23 10.79
N ALA A 210 23.50 2.10 11.04
CA ALA A 210 23.11 1.19 9.97
C ALA A 210 21.98 1.76 9.10
N ALA A 211 21.00 2.44 9.68
CA ALA A 211 19.95 3.13 8.93
C ALA A 211 20.52 4.31 8.09
N GLU A 212 21.43 5.10 8.66
CA GLU A 212 22.14 6.17 7.94
C GLU A 212 22.90 5.63 6.73
N ALA A 213 23.57 4.48 6.86
CA ALA A 213 24.28 3.83 5.76
C ALA A 213 23.36 3.36 4.60
N MET A 214 22.05 3.25 4.83
CA MET A 214 21.06 2.87 3.81
C MET A 214 20.53 4.07 3.02
N ILE A 215 20.69 5.29 3.53
CA ILE A 215 20.24 6.51 2.85
C ILE A 215 21.01 6.69 1.54
N GLY A 216 20.29 7.06 0.48
CA GLY A 216 20.85 7.29 -0.87
C GLY A 216 21.10 6.02 -1.68
N SER A 217 20.98 4.83 -1.10
CA SER A 217 21.16 3.56 -1.82
C SER A 217 19.99 2.59 -1.69
N LYS A 218 19.34 2.56 -0.52
CA LYS A 218 18.17 1.70 -0.22
C LYS A 218 16.97 2.53 0.20
N ILE A 219 17.20 3.64 0.90
CA ILE A 219 16.16 4.60 1.27
C ILE A 219 16.46 5.89 0.53
N LEU A 220 15.52 6.35 -0.29
CA LEU A 220 15.68 7.48 -1.19
C LEU A 220 14.75 8.62 -0.75
N ASP A 221 15.30 9.83 -0.77
CA ASP A 221 14.54 11.07 -0.61
C ASP A 221 13.87 11.43 -1.94
N GLY A 222 12.56 11.25 -2.01
CA GLY A 222 11.76 11.65 -3.17
C GLY A 222 11.33 13.11 -3.15
N LEU A 223 11.45 13.80 -2.00
CA LEU A 223 11.07 15.21 -1.85
C LEU A 223 12.22 16.17 -2.10
N GLY A 224 13.46 15.73 -1.83
CA GLY A 224 14.66 16.56 -1.91
C GLY A 224 14.88 17.45 -0.67
N ASN A 225 14.21 17.13 0.45
CA ASN A 225 14.30 17.90 1.70
C ASN A 225 15.41 17.39 2.64
N GLY A 226 16.03 16.27 2.31
CA GLY A 226 16.84 15.47 3.23
C GLY A 226 16.00 14.46 3.99
N LEU A 227 16.69 13.48 4.59
CA LEU A 227 16.10 12.50 5.50
C LEU A 227 16.72 12.66 6.88
N GLU A 228 15.91 12.45 7.90
CA GLU A 228 16.35 12.36 9.30
C GLU A 228 16.25 10.92 9.80
N VAL A 229 17.07 10.59 10.79
CA VAL A 229 17.13 9.25 11.39
C VAL A 229 16.94 9.39 12.89
N THR A 230 15.91 8.74 13.44
CA THR A 230 15.51 8.85 14.85
C THR A 230 15.41 7.46 15.48
N ASP A 231 16.03 7.27 16.65
CA ASP A 231 15.76 6.09 17.48
C ASP A 231 14.37 6.24 18.13
N ILE A 232 13.46 5.35 17.79
CA ILE A 232 12.08 5.35 18.30
C ILE A 232 11.88 4.33 19.43
N GLY A 233 12.95 3.71 19.92
CA GLY A 233 12.95 2.71 20.98
C GLY A 233 12.61 1.30 20.49
N GLY A 234 12.67 0.32 21.41
CA GLY A 234 12.34 -1.07 21.10
C GLY A 234 13.30 -1.75 20.10
N GLY A 235 14.47 -1.16 19.86
CA GLY A 235 15.41 -1.61 18.83
C GLY A 235 15.02 -1.19 17.41
N TYR A 236 14.11 -0.22 17.26
CA TYR A 236 13.71 0.34 15.98
C TYR A 236 14.27 1.74 15.76
N VAL A 237 14.63 1.99 14.51
CA VAL A 237 15.03 3.30 14.00
C VAL A 237 14.06 3.70 12.91
N GLU A 238 13.62 4.95 12.95
CA GLU A 238 12.80 5.58 11.93
C GLU A 238 13.65 6.44 11.01
N VAL A 239 13.38 6.35 9.70
CA VAL A 239 13.88 7.25 8.67
C VAL A 239 12.68 7.95 8.04
N SER A 240 12.65 9.27 8.10
CA SER A 240 11.56 10.13 7.62
C SER A 240 12.12 11.34 6.87
N PRO A 241 11.35 12.00 5.99
CA PRO A 241 11.81 13.23 5.35
C PRO A 241 11.86 14.37 6.35
N THR A 242 12.92 15.17 6.28
CA THR A 242 13.08 16.33 7.16
C THR A 242 11.96 17.35 6.91
N SER A 243 11.25 17.77 7.96
CA SER A 243 10.34 18.91 7.84
C SER A 243 11.16 20.18 7.63
N ILE A 244 11.02 20.83 6.47
CA ILE A 244 11.55 22.19 6.30
C ILE A 244 10.69 23.10 7.18
N PRO A 245 11.25 23.79 8.20
CA PRO A 245 10.47 24.74 8.97
C PRO A 245 9.93 25.81 8.02
N GLU A 246 8.63 26.07 8.08
CA GLU A 246 8.04 27.09 7.21
C GLU A 246 8.77 28.44 7.39
N PRO A 247 9.08 29.16 6.29
CA PRO A 247 9.79 30.44 6.35
C PRO A 247 9.12 31.48 7.28
N SER A 248 7.81 31.34 7.50
CA SER A 248 6.99 32.19 8.37
C SER A 248 7.40 32.13 9.85
N MET A 249 7.87 30.97 10.33
CA MET A 249 8.34 30.80 11.71
C MET A 249 9.72 31.44 11.94
N ILE A 250 10.59 31.37 10.93
CA ILE A 250 11.91 31.99 10.96
C ILE A 250 11.78 33.52 10.92
N ALA A 251 10.90 34.06 10.07
CA ALA A 251 10.63 35.49 10.00
C ALA A 251 10.05 36.05 11.31
N LEU A 252 9.20 35.30 12.03
CA LEU A 252 8.66 35.73 13.33
C LEU A 252 9.73 35.73 14.43
N MET A 253 10.60 34.72 14.47
CA MET A 253 11.67 34.63 15.48
C MET A 253 12.74 35.73 15.31
N PHE A 254 13.08 36.10 14.07
CA PHE A 254 13.99 37.24 13.81
C PHE A 254 13.28 38.60 13.87
N GLY A 255 12.00 38.68 13.52
CA GLY A 255 11.21 39.92 13.59
C GLY A 255 10.99 40.42 15.02
N VAL A 256 10.76 39.53 15.98
CA VAL A 256 10.53 39.89 17.39
C VAL A 256 11.83 40.35 18.08
N THR A 257 12.98 39.80 17.72
CA THR A 257 14.27 40.24 18.27
C THR A 257 14.69 41.63 17.74
N VAL A 258 14.44 41.94 16.47
CA VAL A 258 14.79 43.26 15.89
C VAL A 258 13.86 44.37 16.43
N LEU A 259 12.56 44.09 16.64
CA LEU A 259 11.62 45.07 17.19
C LEU A 259 11.83 45.35 18.70
N GLY A 260 12.24 44.34 19.47
CA GLY A 260 12.57 44.49 20.90
C GLY A 260 13.82 45.34 21.15
N VAL A 261 14.82 45.23 20.28
CA VAL A 261 16.06 46.05 20.38
C VAL A 261 15.82 47.50 19.98
N THR A 262 14.89 47.77 19.04
CA THR A 262 14.58 49.16 18.62
C THR A 262 13.69 49.92 19.62
N LEU A 263 12.82 49.25 20.36
CA LEU A 263 11.95 49.92 21.36
C LEU A 263 12.67 50.23 22.69
N THR A 264 13.75 49.53 23.02
CA THR A 264 14.47 49.73 24.30
C THR A 264 15.44 50.93 24.25
N ARG A 265 15.81 51.44 23.07
CA ARG A 265 16.76 52.57 22.92
C ARG A 265 16.13 53.97 22.90
N ARG A 266 14.81 54.12 23.00
CA ARG A 266 14.13 55.45 22.90
C ARG A 266 13.70 56.11 24.21
N ARG A 267 14.09 55.58 25.38
CA ARG A 267 13.85 56.24 26.68
C ARG A 267 15.16 56.44 27.43
N LEU A 268 15.95 57.45 27.07
CA LEU A 268 16.98 58.07 27.93
C LEU A 268 17.64 59.23 27.17
N SER A 269 16.94 60.37 27.02
CA SER A 269 17.59 61.67 26.80
C SER A 269 16.58 62.80 26.89
N CYS A 270 16.25 63.22 28.12
CA CYS A 270 15.83 64.58 28.44
C CYS A 270 15.84 64.73 29.96
N ARG A 271 16.95 65.21 30.53
CA ARG A 271 16.98 66.00 31.77
C ARG A 271 18.39 66.56 32.02
N ARG A 272 18.56 67.79 31.58
CA ARG A 272 19.23 68.97 32.21
C ARG A 272 20.08 69.71 31.20
#